data_AF-A0A9E6RV47-F1
#
_entry.id   AF-A0A9E6RV47-F1
#
_cell.length_a   1.000
_cell.length_b   1.000
_cell.length_c   1.000
_cell.angle_alpha   90.00
_cell.angle_beta   90.00
_cell.angle_gamma   90.00
#
_symmetry.space_group_name_H-M   'P 1'
#
loop_
_entity.id
_entity.type
_entity.pdbx_description
1 polymer ?
#
loop_
_entity_poly.entity_id
_entity_poly.type
_entity_poly.pdbx_seq_one_letter_code
_entity_poly.pdbx_strand_id
1 'polypeptide(L)'
;PQPYPGYCGFDWGGGLLLPANSRPEILCISDTIADPNKSVLGYGKTWNQGGFKCISEKKGLTCTNTNNIGIFLSREKWRVFGLERP
;
A
#
# COMPACT_ATOMS: atom_id res chain seq x y z
N PRO A 1 -6.94 -3.83 -13.22
CA PRO A 1 -7.18 -5.17 -13.80
C PRO A 1 -6.45 -6.21 -12.94
N GLN A 2 -7.03 -7.38 -12.70
CA GLN A 2 -6.35 -8.42 -11.92
C GLN A 2 -5.02 -8.74 -12.61
N PRO A 3 -3.92 -8.96 -11.86
CA PRO A 3 -2.63 -9.26 -12.46
C PRO A 3 -2.70 -10.39 -13.50
N TYR A 4 -3.49 -11.43 -13.22
CA TYR A 4 -3.77 -12.55 -14.12
C TYR A 4 -5.03 -13.31 -13.67
N PRO A 5 -5.66 -14.14 -14.54
CA PRO A 5 -6.80 -14.97 -14.16
C PRO A 5 -6.48 -15.92 -13.01
N GLY A 6 -7.36 -15.99 -12.01
CA GLY A 6 -7.16 -16.83 -10.83
C GLY A 6 -6.19 -16.26 -9.79
N TYR A 7 -5.80 -14.97 -9.92
CA TYR A 7 -4.96 -14.29 -8.92
C TYR A 7 -5.63 -14.24 -7.53
N CYS A 8 -6.94 -13.96 -7.49
CA CYS A 8 -7.73 -13.97 -6.26
C CYS A 8 -8.97 -14.85 -6.46
N GLY A 9 -9.34 -15.60 -5.42
CA GLY A 9 -10.61 -16.34 -5.36
C GLY A 9 -11.82 -15.47 -4.96
N PHE A 10 -11.58 -14.21 -4.58
CA PHE A 10 -12.57 -13.24 -4.10
C PHE A 10 -12.36 -11.87 -4.77
N ASP A 11 -12.73 -10.78 -4.09
CA ASP A 11 -12.50 -9.41 -4.56
C ASP A 11 -11.00 -9.08 -4.57
N TRP A 12 -10.62 -8.18 -5.47
CA TRP A 12 -9.24 -7.73 -5.62
C TRP A 12 -9.20 -6.24 -5.98
N GLY A 13 -8.06 -5.61 -5.71
CA GLY A 13 -7.86 -4.20 -6.09
C GLY A 13 -8.45 -3.17 -5.12
N GLY A 14 -9.10 -3.61 -4.04
CA GLY A 14 -9.59 -2.74 -2.96
C GLY A 14 -8.48 -2.24 -2.01
N GLY A 15 -7.24 -2.73 -2.16
CA GLY A 15 -6.11 -2.30 -1.35
C GLY A 15 -4.77 -2.76 -1.92
N LEU A 16 -3.69 -2.22 -1.33
CA LEU A 16 -2.31 -2.65 -1.57
C LEU A 16 -1.72 -3.16 -0.26
N LEU A 17 -0.97 -4.25 -0.33
CA LEU A 17 -0.14 -4.75 0.75
C LEU A 17 1.29 -4.28 0.54
N LEU A 18 1.89 -3.66 1.57
CA LEU A 18 3.32 -3.40 1.64
C LEU A 18 3.91 -4.27 2.77
N PRO A 19 4.56 -5.40 2.46
CA PRO A 19 5.27 -6.17 3.47
C PRO A 19 6.49 -5.40 3.99
N ALA A 20 6.89 -5.68 5.24
CA ALA A 20 8.02 -4.98 5.87
C ALA A 20 9.36 -5.15 5.11
N ASN A 21 9.54 -6.25 4.39
CA ASN A 21 10.80 -6.64 3.77
C ASN A 21 10.64 -7.32 2.40
N SER A 22 9.51 -7.10 1.70
CA SER A 22 9.23 -7.71 0.39
C SER A 22 8.54 -6.73 -0.56
N ARG A 23 8.37 -7.13 -1.81
CA ARG A 23 7.68 -6.31 -2.84
C ARG A 23 6.21 -6.08 -2.46
N PRO A 24 5.62 -4.94 -2.85
CA PRO A 24 4.20 -4.69 -2.69
C PRO A 24 3.34 -5.59 -3.58
N GLU A 25 2.11 -5.84 -3.13
CA GLU A 25 1.14 -6.70 -3.80
C GLU A 25 -0.25 -6.08 -3.79
N ILE A 26 -1.11 -6.52 -4.71
CA ILE A 26 -2.53 -6.14 -4.72
C ILE A 26 -3.24 -7.06 -3.72
N LEU A 27 -4.02 -6.48 -2.81
CA LEU A 27 -4.75 -7.28 -1.83
C LEU A 27 -5.87 -8.09 -2.51
N CYS A 28 -5.90 -9.38 -2.20
CA CYS A 28 -7.10 -10.21 -2.30
C CYS A 28 -7.93 -10.02 -1.03
N ILE A 29 -9.21 -9.70 -1.19
CA ILE A 29 -10.10 -9.30 -0.11
C ILE A 29 -11.31 -10.23 -0.12
N SER A 30 -11.59 -10.86 1.03
CA SER A 30 -12.82 -11.64 1.25
C SER A 30 -13.73 -10.88 2.22
N ASP A 31 -13.26 -10.71 3.45
CA ASP A 31 -13.95 -10.05 4.55
C ASP A 31 -13.03 -8.99 5.15
N THR A 32 -13.35 -7.71 4.92
CA THR A 32 -12.63 -6.59 5.55
C THR A 32 -13.54 -5.85 6.49
N ILE A 33 -13.15 -5.79 7.77
CA ILE A 33 -13.74 -4.89 8.76
C ILE A 33 -12.81 -3.69 8.92
N ALA A 34 -13.22 -2.55 8.37
CA ALA A 34 -12.56 -1.29 8.64
C ALA A 34 -13.01 -0.78 10.03
N ASP A 35 -12.08 -0.67 10.98
CA ASP A 35 -12.36 -0.08 12.29
C ASP A 35 -12.41 1.46 12.16
N PRO A 36 -13.59 2.09 12.32
CA PRO A 36 -13.75 3.53 12.14
C PRO A 36 -13.05 4.34 13.24
N ASN A 37 -12.62 3.71 14.33
CA ASN A 37 -11.94 4.39 15.44
C ASN A 37 -10.42 4.45 15.26
N LYS A 38 -9.87 3.88 14.18
CA LYS A 38 -8.44 3.99 13.89
C LYS A 38 -8.06 5.43 13.55
N SER A 39 -6.92 5.86 14.08
CA SER A 39 -6.36 7.17 13.81
C SER A 39 -6.10 7.37 12.31
N VAL A 40 -6.58 8.49 11.77
CA VAL A 40 -6.36 8.87 10.37
C VAL A 40 -5.03 9.62 10.25
N LEU A 41 -4.19 9.20 9.29
CA LEU A 41 -2.95 9.93 8.95
C LEU A 41 -3.27 11.16 8.08
N GLY A 42 -3.44 12.31 8.72
CA GLY A 42 -3.72 13.57 8.02
C GLY A 42 -2.62 14.02 7.05
N TYR A 43 -2.97 14.90 6.11
CA TYR A 43 -2.01 15.46 5.16
C TYR A 43 -0.91 16.28 5.86
N GLY A 44 0.29 16.26 5.29
CA GLY A 44 1.49 16.88 5.84
C GLY A 44 2.11 16.10 7.00
N LYS A 45 1.57 14.92 7.35
CA LYS A 45 2.06 14.08 8.43
C LYS A 45 2.87 12.90 7.90
N THR A 46 3.79 12.45 8.74
CA THR A 46 4.55 11.21 8.54
C THR A 46 4.17 10.23 9.63
N TRP A 47 3.88 9.00 9.24
CA TRP A 47 3.75 7.86 10.14
C TRP A 47 4.99 6.97 9.99
N ASN A 48 5.63 6.63 11.10
CA ASN A 48 6.85 5.80 11.10
C ASN A 48 6.79 4.78 12.23
N GLN A 49 6.41 3.54 11.90
CA GLN A 49 6.26 2.43 12.86
C GLN A 49 6.44 1.09 12.16
N GLY A 50 6.89 0.07 12.89
CA GLY A 50 6.91 -1.32 12.40
C GLY A 50 7.77 -1.55 11.14
N GLY A 51 8.81 -0.73 10.92
CA GLY A 51 9.66 -0.80 9.72
C GLY A 51 9.08 -0.07 8.50
N PHE A 52 7.98 0.65 8.68
CA PHE A 52 7.35 1.43 7.62
C PHE A 52 7.49 2.92 7.86
N LYS A 53 7.72 3.66 6.78
CA LYS A 53 7.64 5.12 6.77
C LYS A 53 6.64 5.55 5.70
N CYS A 54 5.56 6.21 6.11
CA CYS A 54 4.50 6.70 5.26
C CYS A 54 4.38 8.23 5.36
N ILE A 55 4.49 8.93 4.24
CA ILE A 55 4.34 10.37 4.13
C ILE A 55 3.01 10.65 3.42
N SER A 56 2.09 11.32 4.12
CA SER A 56 0.78 11.69 3.60
C SER A 56 0.82 13.11 3.04
N GLU A 57 0.67 13.25 1.73
CA GLU A 57 0.61 14.55 1.04
C GLU A 57 -0.72 14.69 0.28
N LYS A 58 -1.13 15.92 -0.02
CA LYS A 58 -2.37 16.16 -0.80
C LYS A 58 -2.35 15.47 -2.18
N LYS A 59 -1.16 15.31 -2.75
CA LYS A 59 -0.95 14.62 -4.04
C LYS A 59 -1.02 13.09 -3.93
N GLY A 60 -0.87 12.54 -2.71
CA GLY A 60 -0.85 11.10 -2.48
C GLY A 60 -0.08 10.69 -1.23
N LEU A 61 -0.20 9.40 -0.89
CA LEU A 61 0.50 8.71 0.16
C LEU A 61 1.73 8.00 -0.42
N THR A 62 2.91 8.24 0.15
CA THR A 62 4.13 7.49 -0.18
C THR A 62 4.54 6.66 1.02
N CYS A 63 4.60 5.35 0.88
CA CYS A 63 5.06 4.44 1.94
C CYS A 63 6.29 3.65 1.48
N THR A 64 7.27 3.48 2.36
CA THR A 64 8.45 2.63 2.15
C THR A 64 8.60 1.64 3.29
N ASN A 65 9.17 0.47 2.97
CA ASN A 65 9.51 -0.58 3.93
C ASN A 65 11.02 -0.57 4.25
N THR A 66 11.51 -1.57 5.00
CA THR A 66 12.91 -1.62 5.46
C THR A 66 13.91 -1.80 4.32
N ASN A 67 13.47 -2.31 3.17
CA ASN A 67 14.30 -2.50 1.98
C ASN A 67 14.29 -1.27 1.06
N ASN A 68 13.70 -0.14 1.50
CA ASN A 68 13.45 1.04 0.68
C ASN A 68 12.57 0.78 -0.55
N ILE A 69 11.85 -0.35 -0.57
CA ILE A 69 10.81 -0.64 -1.56
C ILE A 69 9.54 0.08 -1.10
N GLY A 70 8.81 0.68 -2.03
CA GLY A 70 7.65 1.49 -1.65
C GLY A 70 6.51 1.51 -2.64
N ILE A 71 5.40 2.04 -2.14
CA ILE A 71 4.18 2.35 -2.89
C ILE A 71 3.92 3.85 -2.86
N PHE A 72 3.49 4.38 -3.99
CA PHE A 72 2.80 5.66 -4.07
C PHE A 72 1.33 5.39 -4.39
N LEU A 73 0.42 6.02 -3.68
CA LEU A 73 -1.03 5.90 -3.85
C LEU A 73 -1.68 7.28 -3.88
N SER A 74 -2.59 7.49 -4.83
CA SER A 74 -3.43 8.68 -4.94
C SER A 74 -4.84 8.28 -5.38
N ARG A 75 -5.76 9.23 -5.45
CA ARG A 75 -7.13 8.99 -5.96
C ARG A 75 -7.15 8.54 -7.43
N GLU A 76 -6.13 8.90 -8.20
CA GLU A 76 -6.09 8.68 -9.66
C GLU A 76 -5.28 7.44 -10.03
N LYS A 77 -4.19 7.18 -9.30
CA LYS A 77 -3.23 6.13 -9.63
C LYS A 77 -2.40 5.69 -8.44
N TRP A 78 -1.79 4.52 -8.60
CA TRP A 78 -0.76 4.01 -7.70
C TRP A 78 0.42 3.47 -8.51
N ARG A 79 1.58 3.35 -7.87
CA ARG A 79 2.78 2.73 -8.46
C ARG A 79 3.67 2.13 -7.39
N VAL A 80 4.46 1.14 -7.76
CA VAL A 80 5.55 0.58 -6.96
C VAL A 80 6.88 1.21 -7.39
N PHE A 81 7.82 1.36 -6.45
CA PHE A 81 9.19 1.82 -6.72
C PHE A 81 10.18 1.14 -5.78
N GLY A 82 11.48 1.28 -6.06
CA GLY A 82 12.55 0.69 -5.25
C GLY A 82 12.73 -0.82 -5.49
N LEU A 83 12.06 -1.39 -6.49
CA LEU A 83 12.41 -2.72 -6.99
C LEU A 83 13.70 -2.57 -7.79
N GLU A 84 14.79 -3.16 -7.32
CA GLU A 84 15.96 -3.37 -8.17
C GLU A 84 15.52 -4.16 -9.41
N ARG A 85 15.89 -3.69 -10.60
CA ARG A 85 15.70 -4.49 -11.81
C ARG A 85 16.65 -5.69 -11.71
N PRO A 86 16.20 -6.93 -11.98
CA PRO A 86 17.14 -7.98 -12.33
C PRO A 86 17.97 -7.59 -13.55
#